data_AF-A0A848W4E3-F1
#
_entry.id   AF-A0A848W4E3-F1
#
_cell.length_a   1.000
_cell.length_b   1.000
_cell.length_c   1.000
_cell.angle_alpha   90.00
_cell.angle_beta   90.00
_cell.angle_gamma   90.00
#
_symmetry.space_group_name_H-M   'P 1'
#
loop_
_entity.id
_entity.type
_entity.pdbx_description
1 polymer ?
#
loop_
_entity_poly.entity_id
_entity_poly.type
_entity_poly.pdbx_seq_one_letter_code
_entity_poly.pdbx_strand_id
1 'polypeptide(L)'
;MQTSAASIIALVVNLLMRNLGSPRSNAPGFTFVYVNQDGSARELSPGERTYLSEEISGGDSGRPYIKSGYTSRDGWGSLSGFIERHKLPAHIKILPVHPHFDARVEDLGFDKLDAHRAAGDIIETNADGSIRCTPNPQISREDSLELMRRWNLAHQRERERLAMVQSPNDEANA
;
A
#
# COMPACT_ATOMS: atom_id res chain seq x y z
N MET A 1 -42.44 2.79 0.48
CA MET A 1 -41.55 2.38 1.60
C MET A 1 -40.74 3.60 2.03
N GLN A 2 -41.15 4.29 3.11
CA GLN A 2 -40.37 5.38 3.69
C GLN A 2 -39.37 4.77 4.68
N THR A 3 -38.09 4.75 4.32
CA THR A 3 -37.03 4.52 5.30
C THR A 3 -36.93 5.76 6.18
N SER A 4 -37.16 5.59 7.49
CA SER A 4 -37.07 6.71 8.43
C SER A 4 -35.63 7.23 8.49
N ALA A 5 -35.46 8.55 8.65
CA ALA A 5 -34.12 9.15 8.84
C ALA A 5 -33.36 8.52 10.02
N ALA A 6 -34.07 8.06 11.05
CA ALA A 6 -33.49 7.33 12.18
C ALA A 6 -32.86 5.99 11.78
N SER A 7 -33.44 5.26 10.82
CA SER A 7 -32.88 4.00 10.31
C SER A 7 -31.60 4.23 9.49
N ILE A 8 -31.53 5.33 8.73
CA ILE A 8 -30.33 5.71 7.98
C ILE A 8 -29.21 6.14 8.95
N ILE A 9 -29.54 6.94 9.96
CA ILE A 9 -28.59 7.36 11.00
C ILE A 9 -28.06 6.15 11.78
N ALA A 10 -28.94 5.22 12.20
CA ALA A 10 -28.54 4.01 12.89
C ALA A 10 -27.64 3.12 12.02
N LEU A 11 -27.91 3.02 10.71
CA LEU A 11 -27.07 2.28 9.77
C LEU A 11 -25.69 2.93 9.61
N VAL A 12 -25.63 4.26 9.45
CA VAL A 12 -24.38 5.03 9.31
C VAL A 12 -23.55 4.95 10.59
N VAL A 13 -24.18 5.09 11.76
CA VAL A 13 -23.52 4.93 13.06
C VAL A 13 -23.02 3.50 13.24
N ASN A 14 -23.80 2.47 12.88
CA ASN A 14 -23.34 1.07 12.95
C ASN A 14 -22.15 0.83 12.01
N LEU A 15 -22.16 1.40 10.80
CA LEU A 15 -21.05 1.32 9.86
C LEU A 15 -19.79 2.02 10.39
N LEU A 16 -19.94 3.22 10.98
CA LEU A 16 -18.87 3.97 11.64
C LEU A 16 -18.30 3.21 12.84
N MET A 17 -19.15 2.65 13.69
CA MET A 17 -18.74 1.89 14.87
C MET A 17 -18.08 0.55 14.52
N ARG A 18 -18.45 -0.07 13.38
CA ARG A 18 -17.75 -1.24 12.84
C ARG A 18 -16.35 -0.90 12.32
N ASN A 19 -16.18 0.28 11.73
CA ASN A 19 -14.89 0.76 11.25
C ASN A 19 -13.96 1.25 12.37
N LEU A 20 -14.53 1.67 13.51
CA LEU A 20 -13.83 1.97 14.77
C LEU A 20 -13.68 0.72 15.65
N GLY A 21 -13.44 -0.45 15.04
CA GLY A 21 -13.35 -1.72 15.75
C GLY A 21 -12.34 -1.67 16.90
N SER A 22 -12.65 -2.36 18.00
CA SER A 22 -11.78 -2.41 19.18
C SER A 22 -10.36 -2.84 18.79
N PRO A 23 -9.33 -2.21 19.38
CA PRO A 23 -7.94 -2.61 19.18
C PRO A 23 -7.77 -4.11 19.40
N ARG A 24 -6.97 -4.75 18.55
CA ARG A 24 -6.64 -6.16 18.72
C ARG A 24 -5.81 -6.34 20.00
N SER A 25 -6.19 -7.29 20.85
CA SER A 25 -5.37 -7.74 21.98
C SER A 25 -4.03 -8.27 21.48
N ASN A 26 -2.93 -8.07 22.22
CA ASN A 26 -1.57 -8.49 21.84
C ASN A 26 -1.51 -9.92 21.29
N ALA A 27 -1.57 -10.05 19.96
CA ALA A 27 -1.48 -11.31 19.25
C ALA A 27 -0.01 -11.57 18.91
N PRO A 28 0.45 -12.83 18.92
CA PRO A 28 1.83 -13.17 18.56
C PRO A 28 2.17 -12.73 17.13
N GLY A 29 3.44 -12.42 16.90
CA GLY A 29 3.97 -12.01 15.59
C GLY A 29 4.77 -10.71 15.64
N PHE A 30 5.18 -10.23 14.47
CA PHE A 30 5.90 -8.96 14.35
C PHE A 30 4.97 -7.77 14.69
N THR A 31 5.55 -6.71 15.24
CA THR A 31 4.82 -5.52 15.75
C THR A 31 3.96 -4.86 14.67
N PHE A 32 4.39 -4.92 13.43
CA PHE A 32 3.71 -4.33 12.28
C PHE A 32 3.13 -5.38 11.34
N VAL A 33 2.11 -4.98 10.60
CA VAL A 33 1.48 -5.71 9.50
C VAL A 33 1.28 -4.77 8.31
N TYR A 34 1.03 -5.32 7.12
CA TYR A 34 0.72 -4.53 5.94
C TYR A 34 -0.78 -4.57 5.65
N VAL A 35 -1.40 -3.40 5.45
CA VAL A 35 -2.77 -3.27 4.96
C VAL A 35 -2.72 -3.10 3.45
N ASN A 36 -3.55 -3.84 2.73
CA ASN A 36 -3.69 -3.78 1.28
C ASN A 36 -4.73 -2.73 0.85
N GLN A 37 -4.78 -2.39 -0.43
CA GLN A 37 -5.75 -1.42 -0.98
C GLN A 37 -7.21 -1.80 -0.76
N ASP A 38 -7.51 -3.10 -0.77
CA ASP A 38 -8.85 -3.64 -0.54
C ASP A 38 -9.25 -3.67 0.95
N GLY A 39 -8.34 -3.27 1.85
CA GLY A 39 -8.54 -3.28 3.30
C GLY A 39 -8.19 -4.61 3.97
N SER A 40 -7.81 -5.65 3.22
CA SER A 40 -7.25 -6.87 3.81
C SER A 40 -5.89 -6.58 4.46
N ALA A 41 -5.43 -7.47 5.34
CA ALA A 41 -4.13 -7.33 6.00
C ALA A 41 -3.32 -8.62 5.88
N ARG A 42 -1.99 -8.48 5.81
CA ARG A 42 -1.05 -9.59 5.75
C ARG A 42 0.15 -9.40 6.66
N GLU A 43 0.79 -10.51 7.00
CA GLU A 43 2.11 -10.55 7.60
C GLU A 43 3.14 -9.88 6.68
N LEU A 44 4.25 -9.48 7.27
CA LEU A 44 5.37 -8.85 6.55
C LEU A 44 6.34 -9.89 6.02
N SER A 45 6.89 -9.63 4.84
CA SER A 45 8.00 -10.40 4.28
C SER A 45 9.29 -10.19 5.09
N PRO A 46 10.30 -11.04 4.91
CA PRO A 46 11.61 -10.83 5.53
C PRO A 46 12.19 -9.45 5.25
N GLY A 47 12.18 -9.00 3.98
CA GLY A 47 12.69 -7.68 3.59
C GLY A 47 11.94 -6.52 4.25
N GLU A 48 10.61 -6.60 4.31
CA GLU A 48 9.77 -5.59 4.99
C GLU A 48 10.05 -5.52 6.50
N ARG A 49 10.29 -6.67 7.16
CA ARG A 49 10.65 -6.69 8.59
C ARG A 49 12.01 -6.06 8.83
N THR A 50 12.99 -6.35 7.98
CA THR A 50 14.32 -5.73 8.03
C THR A 50 14.18 -4.22 7.90
N TYR A 51 13.47 -3.75 6.87
CA TYR A 51 13.25 -2.33 6.63
C TYR A 51 12.60 -1.60 7.82
N LEU A 52 11.66 -2.24 8.52
CA LEU A 52 11.02 -1.67 9.71
C LEU A 52 11.82 -1.80 11.01
N SER A 53 12.90 -2.58 11.00
CA SER A 53 13.77 -2.81 12.16
C SER A 53 15.06 -1.99 12.08
N GLU A 54 15.34 -1.37 10.94
CA GLU A 54 16.52 -0.53 10.75
C GLU A 54 16.48 0.72 11.63
N GLU A 55 17.64 1.05 12.21
CA GLU A 55 17.79 2.26 13.01
C GLU A 55 17.82 3.49 12.10
N ILE A 56 16.92 4.44 12.36
CA ILE A 56 16.79 5.62 11.51
C ILE A 56 17.52 6.80 12.12
N SER A 57 18.69 7.10 11.56
CA SER A 57 19.48 8.27 11.95
C SER A 57 18.73 9.59 11.66
N GLY A 58 19.01 10.61 12.46
CA GLY A 58 18.45 11.95 12.24
C GLY A 58 18.99 12.55 10.94
N GLY A 59 18.12 12.73 9.94
CA GLY A 59 18.49 13.25 8.61
C GLY A 59 18.21 12.27 7.46
N ASP A 60 17.93 11.00 7.78
CA ASP A 60 17.51 10.03 6.78
C ASP A 60 16.01 10.18 6.46
N SER A 61 15.71 10.49 5.20
CA SER A 61 14.33 10.57 4.69
C SER A 61 13.73 9.18 4.41
N GLY A 62 14.48 8.10 4.58
CA GLY A 62 14.06 6.71 4.39
C GLY A 62 13.06 6.17 5.40
N ARG A 63 12.44 7.04 6.23
CA ARG A 63 11.49 6.62 7.26
C ARG A 63 10.31 5.87 6.64
N PRO A 64 10.05 4.62 7.06
CA PRO A 64 8.87 3.90 6.63
C PRO A 64 7.64 4.68 7.04
N TYR A 65 6.73 4.88 6.09
CA TYR A 65 5.43 5.43 6.40
C TYR A 65 4.62 4.42 7.21
N ILE A 66 4.36 4.76 8.48
CA ILE A 66 3.49 4.00 9.37
C ILE A 66 2.14 4.69 9.45
N LYS A 67 1.07 3.95 9.16
CA LYS A 67 -0.30 4.41 9.25
C LYS A 67 -0.65 4.77 10.69
N SER A 68 -1.25 5.94 10.88
CA SER A 68 -1.82 6.36 12.18
C SER A 68 -3.03 5.52 12.59
N GLY A 69 -3.77 4.96 11.63
CA GLY A 69 -4.93 4.11 11.85
C GLY A 69 -5.35 3.35 10.58
N TYR A 70 -6.20 2.34 10.74
CA TYR A 70 -6.60 1.43 9.67
C TYR A 70 -7.24 2.15 8.47
N THR A 71 -8.13 3.10 8.72
CA THR A 71 -8.84 3.86 7.67
C THR A 71 -8.06 5.05 7.13
N SER A 72 -6.85 5.31 7.63
CA SER A 72 -6.01 6.42 7.16
C SER A 72 -5.62 6.22 5.71
N ARG A 73 -5.52 7.30 4.93
CA ARG A 73 -5.03 7.27 3.55
C ARG A 73 -3.79 8.14 3.41
N ASP A 74 -2.90 7.77 2.50
CA ASP A 74 -1.74 8.61 2.18
C ASP A 74 -2.13 9.82 1.32
N GLY A 75 -1.14 10.67 0.97
CA GLY A 75 -1.36 11.85 0.12
C GLY A 75 -1.86 11.53 -1.30
N TRP A 76 -1.74 10.28 -1.74
CA TRP A 76 -2.26 9.79 -3.02
C TRP A 76 -3.66 9.19 -2.89
N GLY A 77 -4.18 9.05 -1.68
CA GLY A 77 -5.49 8.44 -1.40
C GLY A 77 -5.43 6.92 -1.25
N SER A 78 -4.25 6.32 -1.20
CA SER A 78 -4.05 4.89 -0.98
C SER A 78 -4.45 4.48 0.45
N LEU A 79 -5.17 3.36 0.57
CA LEU A 79 -5.47 2.73 1.86
C LEU A 79 -4.32 1.85 2.36
N SER A 80 -3.38 1.46 1.50
CA SER A 80 -2.35 0.51 1.87
C SER A 80 -1.30 1.11 2.82
N GLY A 81 -0.46 0.24 3.40
CA GLY A 81 0.71 0.65 4.18
C GLY A 81 0.90 -0.12 5.48
N PHE A 82 2.04 0.12 6.12
CA PHE A 82 2.40 -0.52 7.39
C PHE A 82 1.57 0.04 8.55
N ILE A 83 1.06 -0.82 9.42
CA ILE A 83 0.35 -0.42 10.64
C ILE A 83 0.77 -1.30 11.81
N GLU A 84 0.78 -0.73 13.00
CA GLU A 84 0.94 -1.53 14.22
C GLU A 84 -0.21 -2.52 14.37
N ARG A 85 0.14 -3.78 14.66
CA ARG A 85 -0.80 -4.91 14.73
C ARG A 85 -2.00 -4.66 15.65
N HIS A 86 -1.79 -3.98 16.78
CA HIS A 86 -2.85 -3.70 17.75
C HIS A 86 -3.85 -2.62 17.26
N LYS A 87 -3.44 -1.75 16.32
CA LYS A 87 -4.30 -0.75 15.68
C LYS A 87 -5.16 -1.33 14.56
N LEU A 88 -4.93 -2.59 14.17
CA LEU A 88 -5.78 -3.28 13.22
C LEU A 88 -7.09 -3.71 13.91
N PRO A 89 -8.28 -3.45 13.32
CA PRO A 89 -9.54 -3.89 13.89
C PRO A 89 -9.55 -5.41 14.08
N ALA A 90 -10.03 -5.87 15.25
CA ALA A 90 -9.93 -7.29 15.63
C ALA A 90 -10.56 -8.27 14.63
N HIS A 91 -11.60 -7.84 13.90
CA HIS A 91 -12.30 -8.64 12.91
C HIS A 91 -11.54 -8.83 11.58
N ILE A 92 -10.51 -8.03 11.32
CA ILE A 92 -9.69 -8.15 10.10
C ILE A 92 -8.66 -9.25 10.28
N LYS A 93 -8.79 -10.34 9.52
CA LYS A 93 -7.80 -11.44 9.54
C LYS A 93 -6.46 -10.95 8.97
N ILE A 94 -5.37 -11.39 9.60
CA ILE A 94 -4.01 -11.20 9.07
C ILE A 94 -3.65 -12.48 8.32
N LEU A 95 -3.41 -12.36 7.02
CA LEU A 95 -3.04 -13.47 6.15
C LEU A 95 -1.52 -13.67 6.13
N PRO A 96 -1.01 -14.89 5.88
CA PRO A 96 0.41 -15.06 5.61
C PRO A 96 0.81 -14.33 4.32
N VAL A 97 2.06 -13.88 4.27
CA VAL A 97 2.70 -13.40 3.04
C VAL A 97 3.35 -14.55 2.29
N HIS A 98 3.44 -14.45 0.97
CA HIS A 98 4.19 -15.40 0.15
C HIS A 98 5.68 -15.47 0.59
N PRO A 99 6.26 -16.68 0.81
CA PRO A 99 7.64 -16.82 1.29
C PRO A 99 8.70 -16.14 0.42
N HIS A 100 8.51 -16.14 -0.90
CA HIS A 100 9.39 -15.51 -1.89
C HIS A 100 8.88 -14.15 -2.39
N PHE A 101 8.05 -13.46 -1.60
CA PHE A 101 7.48 -12.17 -2.00
C PHE A 101 8.55 -11.16 -2.44
N ASP A 102 9.64 -11.04 -1.68
CA ASP A 102 10.69 -10.05 -1.96
C ASP A 102 11.32 -10.27 -3.34
N ALA A 103 11.67 -11.53 -3.68
CA ALA A 103 12.19 -11.90 -4.99
C ALA A 103 11.19 -11.63 -6.12
N ARG A 104 9.90 -11.97 -5.91
CA ARG A 104 8.85 -11.72 -6.91
C ARG A 104 8.65 -10.23 -7.19
N VAL A 105 8.81 -9.38 -6.17
CA VAL A 105 8.75 -7.92 -6.34
C VAL A 105 9.97 -7.39 -7.08
N GLU A 106 11.15 -7.96 -6.83
CA GLU A 106 12.37 -7.63 -7.57
C GLU A 106 12.23 -7.98 -9.06
N ASP A 107 11.69 -9.17 -9.36
CA ASP A 107 11.44 -9.65 -10.73
C ASP A 107 10.45 -8.78 -11.52
N LEU A 108 9.56 -8.03 -10.86
CA LEU A 108 8.66 -7.09 -11.54
C LEU A 108 9.43 -5.99 -12.29
N GLY A 109 10.67 -5.69 -11.89
CA GLY A 109 11.49 -4.67 -12.52
C GLY A 109 10.90 -3.26 -12.35
N PHE A 110 11.22 -2.61 -11.23
CA PHE A 110 10.78 -1.23 -10.99
C PHE A 110 11.71 -0.23 -11.67
N ASP A 111 11.23 0.48 -12.70
CA ASP A 111 11.92 1.66 -13.21
C ASP A 111 11.49 2.90 -12.42
N LYS A 112 12.48 3.61 -11.88
CA LYS A 112 12.30 4.85 -11.10
C LYS A 112 11.54 5.94 -11.86
N LEU A 113 11.46 5.84 -13.18
CA LEU A 113 10.79 6.80 -14.06
C LEU A 113 9.39 6.37 -14.50
N ASP A 114 8.91 5.18 -14.16
CA ASP A 114 7.61 4.70 -14.64
C ASP A 114 6.45 5.57 -14.20
N ALA A 115 6.47 6.06 -12.95
CA ALA A 115 5.46 6.99 -12.46
C ALA A 115 5.44 8.28 -13.30
N HIS A 116 6.61 8.80 -13.68
CA HIS A 116 6.74 10.01 -14.51
C HIS A 116 6.24 9.76 -15.94
N ARG A 117 6.61 8.64 -16.55
CA ARG A 117 6.10 8.26 -17.87
C ARG A 117 4.58 8.10 -17.85
N ALA A 118 4.04 7.46 -16.81
CA ALA A 118 2.61 7.28 -16.65
C ALA A 118 1.87 8.61 -16.40
N ALA A 119 2.50 9.56 -15.70
CA ALA A 119 2.01 10.93 -15.51
C ALA A 119 2.03 11.77 -16.80
N GLY A 120 2.64 11.24 -17.87
CA GLY A 120 2.79 11.88 -19.16
C GLY A 120 3.95 12.86 -19.23
N ASP A 121 4.89 12.83 -18.28
CA ASP A 121 6.07 13.69 -18.29
C ASP A 121 6.96 13.39 -19.50
N ILE A 122 7.61 14.43 -20.01
CA ILE A 122 8.59 14.33 -21.09
C ILE A 122 9.91 13.91 -20.46
N ILE A 123 10.41 12.74 -20.86
CA ILE A 123 11.66 12.17 -20.37
C ILE A 123 12.65 12.09 -21.53
N GLU A 124 13.80 12.73 -21.35
CA GLU A 124 14.87 12.77 -22.33
C GLU A 124 16.19 12.34 -21.69
N THR A 125 16.95 11.51 -22.40
CA THR A 125 18.32 11.15 -22.02
C THR A 125 19.28 12.05 -22.77
N ASN A 126 20.07 12.83 -22.05
CA ASN A 126 21.10 13.69 -22.61
C ASN A 126 22.27 12.84 -23.14
N ALA A 127 23.14 13.47 -23.96
CA ALA A 127 24.30 12.78 -24.53
C ALA A 127 25.30 12.25 -23.48
N ASP A 128 25.33 12.85 -22.29
CA ASP A 128 26.15 12.41 -21.15
C ASP A 128 25.50 11.29 -20.31
N GLY A 129 24.32 10.80 -20.73
CA GLY A 129 23.55 9.78 -20.03
C GLY A 129 22.69 10.30 -18.87
N SER A 130 22.76 11.59 -18.54
CA SER A 130 21.86 12.18 -17.54
C SER A 130 20.43 12.23 -18.07
N ILE A 131 19.45 12.12 -17.16
CA ILE A 131 18.04 12.10 -17.50
C ILE A 131 17.39 13.42 -17.11
N ARG A 132 16.72 14.06 -18.07
CA ARG A 132 15.87 15.21 -17.85
C ARG A 132 14.41 14.76 -17.85
N CYS A 133 13.69 15.08 -16.78
CA CYS A 133 12.26 14.88 -16.67
C CYS A 133 11.59 16.26 -16.56
N THR A 134 10.68 16.56 -17.49
CA THR A 134 9.95 17.84 -17.54
C THR A 134 8.45 17.59 -17.64
N PRO A 135 7.62 18.29 -16.84
CA PRO A 135 6.17 18.20 -16.97
C PRO A 135 5.71 18.50 -18.39
N ASN A 136 4.80 17.69 -18.92
CA ASN A 136 4.26 17.91 -20.25
C ASN A 136 3.28 19.10 -20.24
N PRO A 137 3.58 20.20 -20.97
CA PRO A 137 2.74 21.39 -20.96
C PRO A 137 1.35 21.19 -21.60
N GLN A 138 1.15 20.07 -22.30
CA GLN A 138 -0.14 19.70 -22.89
C GLN A 138 -1.07 19.01 -21.90
N ILE A 139 -0.57 18.60 -20.74
CA ILE A 139 -1.34 17.93 -19.70
C ILE A 139 -1.46 18.88 -18.52
N SER A 140 -2.68 19.07 -18.02
CA SER A 140 -2.87 19.88 -16.82
C SER A 140 -2.19 19.23 -15.62
N ARG A 141 -1.76 20.04 -14.64
CA ARG A 141 -1.17 19.50 -13.42
C ARG A 141 -2.11 18.53 -12.69
N GLU A 142 -3.42 18.81 -12.72
CA GLU A 142 -4.43 17.96 -12.08
C GLU A 142 -4.54 16.60 -12.79
N ASP A 143 -4.59 16.59 -14.12
CA ASP A 143 -4.65 15.35 -14.90
C ASP A 143 -3.37 14.51 -14.73
N SER A 144 -2.20 15.15 -14.73
CA SER A 144 -0.92 14.49 -14.50
C SER A 144 -0.86 13.82 -13.11
N LEU A 145 -1.31 14.52 -12.06
CA LEU A 145 -1.42 13.96 -10.71
C LEU A 145 -2.39 12.79 -10.65
N GLU A 146 -3.51 12.86 -11.38
CA GLU A 146 -4.50 11.78 -11.42
C GLU A 146 -3.96 10.55 -12.17
N LEU A 147 -3.25 10.74 -13.29
CA LEU A 147 -2.57 9.65 -14.00
C LEU A 147 -1.52 8.97 -13.11
N MET A 148 -0.68 9.76 -12.43
CA MET A 148 0.30 9.23 -11.49
C MET A 148 -0.35 8.51 -10.32
N ARG A 149 -1.46 9.02 -9.77
CA ARG A 149 -2.25 8.34 -8.74
C ARG A 149 -2.72 6.97 -9.23
N ARG A 150 -3.33 6.91 -10.43
CA ARG A 150 -3.82 5.64 -11.00
C ARG A 150 -2.71 4.62 -11.17
N TRP A 151 -1.56 5.06 -11.68
CA TRP A 151 -0.40 4.19 -11.85
C TRP A 151 0.11 3.66 -10.50
N ASN A 152 0.28 4.53 -9.49
CA ASN A 152 0.72 4.11 -8.15
C ASN A 152 -0.24 3.10 -7.53
N LEU A 153 -1.55 3.32 -7.65
CA LEU A 153 -2.56 2.38 -7.14
C LEU A 153 -2.54 1.03 -7.88
N ALA A 154 -2.36 1.05 -9.20
CA ALA A 154 -2.25 -0.18 -9.99
C ALA A 154 -0.98 -0.97 -9.64
N HIS A 155 0.16 -0.28 -9.54
CA HIS A 155 1.43 -0.88 -9.17
C HIS A 155 1.39 -1.49 -7.76
N GLN A 156 0.79 -0.78 -6.80
CA GLN A 156 0.61 -1.32 -5.44
C GLN A 156 -0.27 -2.58 -5.44
N ARG A 157 -1.40 -2.58 -6.18
CA ARG A 157 -2.25 -3.77 -6.31
C ARG A 157 -1.51 -4.96 -6.90
N GLU A 158 -0.63 -4.73 -7.87
CA GLU A 158 0.15 -5.82 -8.45
C GLU A 158 1.16 -6.40 -7.46
N ARG A 159 1.85 -5.55 -6.68
CA ARG A 159 2.68 -6.03 -5.57
C ARG A 159 1.84 -6.81 -4.55
N GLU A 160 0.67 -6.32 -4.18
CA GLU A 160 -0.24 -7.02 -3.26
C GLU A 160 -0.66 -8.40 -3.80
N ARG A 161 -0.90 -8.52 -5.11
CA ARG A 161 -1.21 -9.79 -5.79
C ARG A 161 -0.07 -10.81 -5.62
N LEU A 162 1.18 -10.37 -5.76
CA LEU A 162 2.36 -11.23 -5.56
C LEU A 162 2.56 -11.65 -4.10
N ALA A 163 2.10 -10.81 -3.16
CA ALA A 163 2.18 -11.08 -1.74
C ALA A 163 1.18 -12.17 -1.29
N MET A 164 0.10 -12.36 -2.05
CA MET A 164 -0.87 -13.41 -1.78
C MET A 164 -0.31 -14.77 -2.15
N VAL A 165 -0.54 -15.76 -1.29
CA VAL A 165 -0.33 -17.17 -1.60
C VAL A 165 -1.43 -17.59 -2.57
N GLN A 166 -1.13 -17.78 -3.86
CA GLN A 166 -2.10 -18.31 -4.83
C GLN A 166 -1.62 -19.64 -5.45
N SER A 167 -2.37 -20.69 -5.11
CA SER A 167 -2.57 -22.00 -5.76
C SER A 167 -1.47 -23.08 -5.76
N PRO A 168 -1.87 -24.37 -5.68
CA PRO A 168 -1.03 -25.55 -5.34
C PRO A 168 0.03 -25.96 -6.36
N ASN A 169 0.31 -25.14 -7.37
CA ASN A 169 1.37 -25.41 -8.35
C ASN A 169 2.76 -24.93 -7.89
N ASP A 170 2.83 -24.10 -6.84
CA ASP A 170 4.11 -23.62 -6.30
C ASP A 170 4.85 -24.69 -5.46
N GLU A 171 4.19 -25.79 -5.05
CA GLU A 171 4.82 -26.92 -4.35
C GLU A 171 5.53 -27.91 -5.30
N ALA A 172 5.35 -27.79 -6.62
CA ALA A 172 5.95 -28.72 -7.57
C ALA A 172 7.40 -28.40 -7.94
N ASN A 173 7.94 -27.25 -7.51
CA ASN A 173 9.29 -26.79 -7.86
C ASN A 173 10.13 -26.33 -6.65
N ALA A 174 9.77 -26.75 -5.42
CA ALA A 174 10.57 -26.51 -4.21
C ALA A 174 11.44 -27.72 -3.84
#